data_AF-A0A364LKW0-F1
#
_entry.id   AF-A0A364LKW0-F1
#
_cell.length_a   1.000
_cell.length_b   1.000
_cell.length_c   1.000
_cell.angle_alpha   90.00
_cell.angle_beta   90.00
_cell.angle_gamma   90.00
#
_symmetry.space_group_name_H-M   'P 1'
#
loop_
_entity.id
_entity.type
_entity.pdbx_description
1 polymer ?
#
loop_
_entity_poly.entity_id
_entity_poly.type
_entity_poly.pdbx_seq_one_letter_code
_entity_poly.pdbx_strand_id
1 'polypeptide(L)'
;MTLESHQKKIETTSEIIQKRFIEYRDLTETIRKKLEAYFFDKSRTDKLTEIARGEQVGVNFNELEPKMRKCLVDAQSLAEKACNYNSFVSALDECIVNSGLPFQLQDAACYTFKPEKPYTPFAQAFMGQFAAALSVYRTCLGISELYYSMFYNDAIQNQDYFDYLESVNALKAEFDEGATPCQELFRRATPLRQQGNLLLSANTVHSGLEAFENQFNASSKRLKDLIIYGENYLEKIYVDFPNDAKMWLIHSRSWHELLADLADHIYPKSKIISWFTESKLAFSKSHSQMLHNEIDEFGKTMLEESPELRIALAESGLTTLQNTRVKLRAKMAHEKLSISEAPKSTFFQNHSHASNNFYRSGTEALRSFAPLLPIGNLSNDKSPGCS
;
A
#
# COMPACT_ATOMS: atom_id res chain seq x y z
N MET A 1 -22.77 -1.78 -22.45
CA MET A 1 -21.30 -1.87 -22.34
C MET A 1 -20.98 -3.33 -22.03
N THR A 2 -19.89 -3.92 -22.54
CA THR A 2 -19.61 -5.36 -22.37
C THR A 2 -18.88 -5.65 -21.05
N LEU A 3 -18.94 -6.89 -20.54
CA LEU A 3 -18.16 -7.35 -19.38
C LEU A 3 -16.68 -6.95 -19.47
N GLU A 4 -16.08 -7.20 -20.65
CA GLU A 4 -14.68 -6.84 -20.95
C GLU A 4 -14.42 -5.33 -20.81
N SER A 5 -15.41 -4.49 -21.12
CA SER A 5 -15.27 -3.03 -21.02
C SER A 5 -15.27 -2.55 -19.57
N HIS A 6 -16.12 -3.11 -18.71
CA HIS A 6 -16.15 -2.76 -17.27
C HIS A 6 -14.87 -3.24 -16.58
N GLN A 7 -14.48 -4.49 -16.84
CA GLN A 7 -13.26 -5.08 -16.34
C GLN A 7 -12.03 -4.26 -16.75
N LYS A 8 -11.89 -3.91 -18.03
CA LYS A 8 -10.75 -3.14 -18.53
C LYS A 8 -10.63 -1.76 -17.87
N LYS A 9 -11.74 -1.08 -17.58
CA LYS A 9 -11.71 0.23 -16.90
C LYS A 9 -11.21 0.10 -15.45
N ILE A 10 -11.72 -0.89 -14.73
CA ILE A 10 -11.28 -1.22 -13.37
C ILE A 10 -9.79 -1.57 -13.38
N GLU A 11 -9.35 -2.45 -14.28
CA GLU A 11 -7.95 -2.86 -14.40
C GLU A 11 -7.04 -1.67 -14.71
N THR A 12 -7.38 -0.85 -15.71
CA THR A 12 -6.56 0.30 -16.13
C THR A 12 -6.34 1.29 -14.98
N THR A 13 -7.38 1.61 -14.21
CA THR A 13 -7.27 2.54 -13.08
C THR A 13 -6.58 1.90 -11.87
N SER A 14 -6.85 0.62 -11.62
CA SER A 14 -6.22 -0.16 -10.55
C SER A 14 -4.71 -0.30 -10.76
N GLU A 15 -4.26 -0.57 -11.99
CA GLU A 15 -2.84 -0.68 -12.35
C GLU A 15 -2.06 0.60 -12.02
N ILE A 16 -2.66 1.77 -12.24
CA ILE A 16 -2.04 3.06 -11.92
C ILE A 16 -1.81 3.18 -10.41
N ILE A 17 -2.84 2.94 -9.60
CA ILE A 17 -2.76 3.02 -8.13
C ILE A 17 -1.80 1.96 -7.58
N GLN A 18 -1.84 0.74 -8.10
CA GLN A 18 -0.91 -0.34 -7.72
C GLN A 18 0.54 0.05 -8.02
N LYS A 19 0.77 0.65 -9.20
CA LYS A 19 2.09 1.12 -9.58
C LYS A 19 2.58 2.22 -8.63
N ARG A 20 1.72 3.17 -8.24
CA ARG A 20 2.07 4.19 -7.23
C ARG A 20 2.42 3.57 -5.89
N PHE A 21 1.65 2.60 -5.43
CA PHE A 21 1.97 1.85 -4.21
C PHE A 21 3.38 1.24 -4.28
N ILE A 22 3.68 0.51 -5.37
CA ILE A 22 4.98 -0.14 -5.59
C ILE A 22 6.11 0.89 -5.65
N GLU A 23 5.93 1.98 -6.41
CA GLU A 23 6.90 3.07 -6.52
C GLU A 23 7.24 3.66 -5.15
N TYR A 24 6.23 4.06 -4.37
CA TYR A 24 6.47 4.65 -3.05
C TYR A 24 7.02 3.63 -2.04
N ARG A 25 6.61 2.36 -2.12
CA ARG A 25 7.21 1.29 -1.31
C ARG A 25 8.71 1.19 -1.58
N ASP A 26 9.12 1.08 -2.84
CA ASP A 26 10.53 0.89 -3.21
C ASP A 26 11.37 2.15 -2.94
N LEU A 27 10.73 3.33 -3.03
CA LEU A 27 11.33 4.60 -2.64
C LEU A 27 11.69 4.65 -1.15
N THR A 28 10.92 4.04 -0.26
CA THR A 28 11.22 4.07 1.19
C THR A 28 12.59 3.47 1.49
N GLU A 29 12.91 2.31 0.90
CA GLU A 29 14.22 1.68 1.04
C GLU A 29 15.34 2.50 0.39
N THR A 30 15.05 3.14 -0.74
CA THR A 30 15.99 4.04 -1.42
C THR A 30 16.33 5.25 -0.55
N ILE A 31 15.32 5.89 0.05
CA ILE A 31 15.49 7.01 0.98
C ILE A 31 16.31 6.55 2.18
N ARG A 32 15.95 5.43 2.82
CA ARG A 32 16.68 4.87 3.96
C ARG A 32 18.18 4.76 3.67
N LYS A 33 18.56 4.13 2.55
CA LYS A 33 19.97 3.98 2.14
C LYS A 33 20.67 5.32 1.90
N LYS A 34 19.99 6.30 1.31
CA LYS A 34 20.54 7.65 1.12
C LYS A 34 20.76 8.37 2.45
N LEU A 35 19.84 8.23 3.39
CA LEU A 35 20.00 8.76 4.75
C LEU A 35 21.17 8.07 5.46
N GLU A 36 21.29 6.75 5.36
CA GLU A 36 22.43 6.04 5.93
C GLU A 36 23.77 6.52 5.36
N ALA A 37 23.87 6.61 4.03
CA ALA A 37 25.06 7.08 3.35
C ALA A 37 25.42 8.52 3.74
N TYR A 38 24.42 9.37 3.96
CA TYR A 38 24.65 10.76 4.38
C TYR A 38 25.06 10.88 5.84
N PHE A 39 24.31 10.28 6.77
CA PHE A 39 24.49 10.51 8.21
C PHE A 39 25.58 9.65 8.85
N PHE A 40 25.89 8.49 8.27
CA PHE A 40 26.97 7.62 8.73
C PHE A 40 28.27 7.77 7.93
N ASP A 41 28.38 8.82 7.11
CA ASP A 41 29.62 9.15 6.42
C ASP A 41 30.72 9.55 7.41
N LYS A 42 31.89 8.90 7.30
CA LYS A 42 33.00 9.11 8.22
C LYS A 42 33.50 10.56 8.23
N SER A 43 33.58 11.19 7.06
CA SER A 43 34.11 12.56 6.94
C SER A 43 33.23 13.60 7.63
N ARG A 44 31.93 13.31 7.78
CA ARG A 44 30.99 14.15 8.56
C ARG A 44 31.01 13.85 10.03
N THR A 45 31.00 12.56 10.38
CA THR A 45 30.88 12.10 11.76
C THR A 45 32.13 12.43 12.56
N ASP A 46 33.31 12.44 11.92
CA ASP A 46 34.56 12.94 12.50
C ASP A 46 34.44 14.42 12.93
N LYS A 47 33.67 15.26 12.21
CA LYS A 47 33.43 16.67 12.57
C LYS A 47 32.52 16.85 13.79
N LEU A 48 31.78 15.83 14.21
CA LEU A 48 30.97 15.90 15.43
C LEU A 48 31.83 15.92 16.71
N THR A 49 33.11 15.57 16.59
CA THR A 49 34.10 15.59 17.69
C THR A 49 34.76 16.96 17.91
N GLU A 50 34.28 18.01 17.25
CA GLU A 50 34.76 19.39 17.43
C GLU A 50 34.89 19.81 18.90
N ILE A 51 35.95 20.57 19.22
CA ILE A 51 36.26 21.04 20.57
C ILE A 51 35.16 22.00 21.04
N ALA A 52 34.36 21.55 22.01
CA ALA A 52 33.32 22.36 22.63
C ALA A 52 33.89 23.62 23.31
N ARG A 53 33.19 24.74 23.23
CA ARG A 53 33.61 26.03 23.83
C ARG A 53 32.66 26.43 24.96
N GLY A 54 33.22 26.90 26.08
CA GLY A 54 32.43 27.35 27.23
C GLY A 54 31.63 26.20 27.85
N GLU A 55 30.31 26.37 27.98
CA GLU A 55 29.39 25.37 28.55
C GLU A 55 28.90 24.32 27.52
N GLN A 56 29.39 24.39 26.27
CA GLN A 56 28.96 23.47 25.22
C GLN A 56 29.41 22.04 25.49
N VAL A 57 28.63 21.08 24.99
CA VAL A 57 28.98 19.65 25.06
C VAL A 57 29.13 19.08 23.66
N GLY A 58 30.28 18.46 23.38
CA GLY A 58 30.50 17.70 22.16
C GLY A 58 29.65 16.43 22.11
N VAL A 59 29.48 15.84 20.93
CA VAL A 59 28.74 14.59 20.77
C VAL A 59 29.73 13.44 20.61
N ASN A 60 29.57 12.38 21.41
CA ASN A 60 30.25 11.12 21.15
C ASN A 60 29.47 10.34 20.08
N PHE A 61 29.98 10.33 18.86
CA PHE A 61 29.31 9.66 17.75
C PHE A 61 29.14 8.14 17.99
N ASN A 62 30.07 7.49 18.69
CA ASN A 62 29.97 6.06 19.00
C ASN A 62 28.77 5.74 19.91
N GLU A 63 28.33 6.69 20.74
CA GLU A 63 27.12 6.55 21.56
C GLU A 63 25.85 6.94 20.78
N LEU A 64 25.98 7.85 19.81
CA LEU A 64 24.88 8.35 19.01
C LEU A 64 24.49 7.39 17.88
N GLU A 65 25.48 6.79 17.21
CA GLU A 65 25.30 5.94 16.03
C GLU A 65 24.33 4.77 16.28
N PRO A 66 24.47 3.96 17.37
CA PRO A 66 23.54 2.86 17.60
C PRO A 66 22.10 3.34 17.79
N LYS A 67 21.89 4.53 18.36
CA LYS A 67 20.57 5.13 18.52
C LYS A 67 20.01 5.62 17.18
N MET A 68 20.83 6.27 16.36
CA MET A 68 20.42 6.71 15.02
C MET A 68 20.07 5.53 14.11
N ARG A 69 20.82 4.42 14.20
CA ARG A 69 20.52 3.20 13.43
C ARG A 69 19.17 2.60 13.80
N LYS A 70 18.74 2.70 15.06
CA LYS A 70 17.37 2.29 15.47
C LYS A 70 16.27 3.12 14.81
N CYS A 71 16.55 4.32 14.31
CA CYS A 71 15.58 5.13 13.56
C CYS A 71 15.51 4.79 12.07
N LEU A 72 16.50 4.06 11.53
CA LEU A 72 16.60 3.68 10.12
C LEU A 72 16.61 2.16 9.96
N VAL A 73 15.66 1.49 10.62
CA VAL A 73 15.47 0.03 10.53
C VAL A 73 15.23 -0.42 9.09
N ASP A 74 15.72 -1.61 8.74
CA ASP A 74 15.47 -2.21 7.43
C ASP A 74 13.98 -2.55 7.23
N ALA A 75 13.61 -2.76 5.96
CA ALA A 75 12.22 -3.02 5.58
C ALA A 75 11.61 -4.25 6.27
N GLN A 76 12.38 -5.31 6.51
CA GLN A 76 11.88 -6.52 7.16
C GLN A 76 11.57 -6.24 8.63
N SER A 77 12.52 -5.64 9.36
CA SER A 77 12.35 -5.24 10.75
C SER A 77 11.15 -4.29 10.93
N LEU A 78 10.98 -3.35 9.99
CA LEU A 78 9.84 -2.43 10.01
C LEU A 78 8.51 -3.14 9.74
N ALA A 79 8.48 -4.09 8.79
CA ALA A 79 7.28 -4.87 8.48
C ALA A 79 6.85 -5.77 9.66
N GLU A 80 7.80 -6.43 10.33
CA GLU A 80 7.52 -7.25 11.51
C GLU A 80 6.89 -6.41 12.64
N LYS A 81 7.36 -5.18 12.83
CA LYS A 81 6.76 -4.24 13.79
C LYS A 81 5.40 -3.74 13.32
N ALA A 82 5.24 -3.43 12.03
CA ALA A 82 3.99 -2.93 11.47
C ALA A 82 2.83 -3.90 11.68
N CYS A 83 3.08 -5.21 11.76
CA CYS A 83 2.07 -6.22 12.14
C CYS A 83 1.38 -5.90 13.48
N ASN A 84 2.10 -5.36 14.46
CA ASN A 84 1.54 -5.05 15.78
C ASN A 84 0.72 -3.75 15.79
N TYR A 85 0.96 -2.86 14.82
CA TYR A 85 0.35 -1.53 14.76
C TYR A 85 -0.67 -1.36 13.64
N ASN A 86 -0.72 -2.30 12.69
CA ASN A 86 -1.40 -2.15 11.40
C ASN A 86 -1.02 -0.85 10.67
N SER A 87 0.22 -0.38 10.84
CA SER A 87 0.74 0.86 10.25
C SER A 87 2.27 0.89 10.26
N PHE A 88 2.88 1.14 9.10
CA PHE A 88 4.31 1.34 8.94
C PHE A 88 4.76 2.66 9.55
N VAL A 89 3.93 3.69 9.44
CA VAL A 89 4.19 4.99 10.07
C VAL A 89 4.27 4.82 11.58
N SER A 90 3.30 4.15 12.19
CA SER A 90 3.28 3.94 13.65
C SER A 90 4.44 3.05 14.13
N ALA A 91 4.83 2.05 13.33
CA ALA A 91 6.00 1.22 13.62
C ALA A 91 7.31 2.03 13.56
N LEU A 92 7.44 2.96 12.61
CA LEU A 92 8.59 3.87 12.55
C LEU A 92 8.59 4.83 13.75
N ASP A 93 7.43 5.39 14.09
CA ASP A 93 7.26 6.29 15.25
C ASP A 93 7.74 5.57 16.54
N GLU A 94 7.38 4.29 16.70
CA GLU A 94 7.82 3.45 17.83
C GLU A 94 9.35 3.22 17.83
N CYS A 95 9.94 2.93 16.67
CA CYS A 95 11.39 2.79 16.52
C CYS A 95 12.14 4.07 16.93
N ILE A 96 11.62 5.23 16.53
CA ILE A 96 12.21 6.53 16.84
C ILE A 96 12.08 6.84 18.34
N VAL A 97 10.92 6.58 18.95
CA VAL A 97 10.74 6.74 20.39
C VAL A 97 11.71 5.84 21.18
N ASN A 98 11.82 4.57 20.77
CA ASN A 98 12.69 3.58 21.44
C ASN A 98 14.20 3.77 21.14
N SER A 99 14.56 4.67 20.22
CA SER A 99 15.96 5.03 19.98
C SER A 99 16.60 5.75 21.17
N GLY A 100 15.78 6.43 22.00
CA GLY A 100 16.26 7.28 23.08
C GLY A 100 16.99 8.53 22.59
N LEU A 101 16.70 8.97 21.36
CA LEU A 101 17.07 10.29 20.84
C LEU A 101 15.99 11.31 21.24
N PRO A 102 16.36 12.57 21.51
CA PRO A 102 15.41 13.57 21.97
C PRO A 102 14.65 14.20 20.78
N PHE A 103 13.98 13.33 20.04
CA PHE A 103 13.08 13.68 18.95
C PHE A 103 11.65 13.73 19.46
N GLN A 104 10.92 14.76 19.05
CA GLN A 104 9.51 14.90 19.35
C GLN A 104 8.72 15.02 18.06
N LEU A 105 7.67 14.23 17.94
CA LEU A 105 6.69 14.35 16.88
C LEU A 105 5.82 15.59 17.13
N GLN A 106 5.93 16.59 16.26
CA GLN A 106 5.08 17.77 16.21
C GLN A 106 4.05 17.63 15.09
N ASP A 107 2.88 18.24 15.31
CA ASP A 107 1.78 18.31 14.33
C ASP A 107 1.39 16.95 13.72
N ALA A 108 1.61 15.86 14.46
CA ALA A 108 1.42 14.46 14.03
C ALA A 108 2.18 14.05 12.76
N ALA A 109 3.14 14.86 12.28
CA ALA A 109 3.74 14.71 10.97
C ALA A 109 5.27 14.85 10.94
N CYS A 110 5.87 15.71 11.78
CA CYS A 110 7.29 16.02 11.73
C CYS A 110 8.04 15.73 13.02
N TYR A 111 9.20 15.12 12.90
CA TYR A 111 10.15 15.00 13.98
C TYR A 111 10.95 16.30 14.12
N THR A 112 11.09 16.73 15.37
CA THR A 112 11.90 17.89 15.75
C THR A 112 12.91 17.48 16.80
N PHE A 113 14.15 17.95 16.65
CA PHE A 113 15.19 17.76 17.65
C PHE A 113 15.02 18.77 18.78
N LYS A 114 14.88 18.28 20.02
CA LYS A 114 14.85 19.12 21.23
C LYS A 114 16.11 18.84 22.06
N PRO A 115 17.14 19.68 22.00
CA PRO A 115 18.39 19.40 22.69
C PRO A 115 18.18 19.35 24.21
N GLU A 116 18.59 18.25 24.84
CA GLU A 116 18.56 18.08 26.30
C GLU A 116 19.66 18.88 27.02
N LYS A 117 20.71 19.25 26.28
CA LYS A 117 21.89 19.98 26.75
C LYS A 117 22.39 20.92 25.65
N PRO A 118 23.15 21.99 25.97
CA PRO A 118 23.67 22.92 24.99
C PRO A 118 24.79 22.29 24.14
N TYR A 119 24.40 21.51 23.13
CA TYR A 119 25.34 20.92 22.17
C TYR A 119 26.05 22.00 21.34
N THR A 120 27.18 21.65 20.71
CA THR A 120 27.82 22.52 19.71
C THR A 120 26.85 22.85 18.56
N PRO A 121 26.97 24.02 17.91
CA PRO A 121 26.08 24.39 16.80
C PRO A 121 26.03 23.35 15.67
N PHE A 122 27.19 22.75 15.34
CA PHE A 122 27.25 21.70 14.32
C PHE A 122 26.48 20.43 14.75
N ALA A 123 26.64 19.99 16.00
CA ALA A 123 25.89 18.85 16.52
C ALA A 123 24.37 19.10 16.55
N GLN A 124 23.94 20.31 16.91
CA GLN A 124 22.53 20.69 16.86
C GLN A 124 21.98 20.67 15.42
N ALA A 125 22.74 21.24 14.47
CA ALA A 125 22.37 21.24 13.06
C ALA A 125 22.32 19.81 12.49
N PHE A 126 23.30 18.96 12.79
CA PHE A 126 23.34 17.57 12.36
C PHE A 126 22.13 16.77 12.87
N MET A 127 21.79 16.90 14.17
CA MET A 127 20.63 16.23 14.75
C MET A 127 19.30 16.79 14.25
N GLY A 128 19.24 18.11 14.00
CA GLY A 128 18.10 18.76 13.37
C GLY A 128 17.87 18.27 11.94
N GLN A 129 18.93 18.17 11.14
CA GLN A 129 18.89 17.60 9.79
C GLN A 129 18.46 16.14 9.81
N PHE A 130 18.93 15.35 10.78
CA PHE A 130 18.52 13.94 10.90
C PHE A 130 17.03 13.81 11.22
N ALA A 131 16.50 14.58 12.18
CA ALA A 131 15.07 14.61 12.49
C ALA A 131 14.23 15.06 11.27
N ALA A 132 14.69 16.08 10.55
CA ALA A 132 14.03 16.55 9.34
C ALA A 132 14.00 15.46 8.24
N ALA A 133 15.12 14.78 8.02
CA ALA A 133 15.22 13.69 7.06
C ALA A 133 14.33 12.48 7.43
N LEU A 134 14.23 12.14 8.72
CA LEU A 134 13.30 11.11 9.20
C LEU A 134 11.84 11.49 8.94
N SER A 135 11.50 12.78 8.96
CA SER A 135 10.15 13.26 8.65
C SER A 135 9.82 13.08 7.15
N VAL A 136 10.80 13.31 6.27
CA VAL A 136 10.68 13.01 4.84
C VAL A 136 10.49 11.51 4.62
N TYR A 137 11.29 10.68 5.29
CA TYR A 137 11.15 9.21 5.23
C TYR A 137 9.76 8.74 5.70
N ARG A 138 9.29 9.24 6.85
CA ARG A 138 7.94 8.99 7.38
C ARG A 138 6.84 9.41 6.41
N THR A 139 7.00 10.54 5.73
CA THR A 139 6.04 11.05 4.74
C THR A 139 5.93 10.08 3.56
N CYS A 140 7.06 9.60 3.02
CA CYS A 140 7.08 8.62 1.94
C CYS A 140 6.43 7.28 2.36
N LEU A 141 6.69 6.80 3.58
CA LEU A 141 6.01 5.63 4.14
C LEU A 141 4.50 5.83 4.23
N GLY A 142 4.04 6.99 4.73
CA GLY A 142 2.62 7.31 4.83
C GLY A 142 1.92 7.38 3.47
N ILE A 143 2.60 7.89 2.44
CA ILE A 143 2.09 7.88 1.06
C ILE A 143 1.91 6.43 0.57
N SER A 144 2.92 5.58 0.75
CA SER A 144 2.84 4.15 0.38
C SER A 144 1.71 3.43 1.11
N GLU A 145 1.57 3.64 2.43
CA GLU A 145 0.53 3.04 3.27
C GLU A 145 -0.89 3.42 2.82
N LEU A 146 -1.11 4.68 2.42
CA LEU A 146 -2.42 5.15 1.95
C LEU A 146 -2.76 4.62 0.55
N TYR A 147 -1.78 4.55 -0.36
CA TYR A 147 -2.00 3.88 -1.65
C TYR A 147 -2.35 2.39 -1.46
N TYR A 148 -1.66 1.71 -0.55
CA TYR A 148 -1.95 0.33 -0.20
C TYR A 148 -3.39 0.15 0.32
N SER A 149 -3.82 0.98 1.29
CA SER A 149 -5.14 0.84 1.90
C SER A 149 -6.30 1.11 0.94
N MET A 150 -6.08 1.96 -0.06
CA MET A 150 -7.08 2.22 -1.11
C MET A 150 -7.16 1.07 -2.11
N PHE A 151 -6.02 0.52 -2.54
CA PHE A 151 -5.96 -0.52 -3.56
C PHE A 151 -6.45 -1.89 -3.05
N TYR A 152 -6.00 -2.30 -1.85
CA TYR A 152 -6.34 -3.60 -1.26
C TYR A 152 -7.60 -3.56 -0.40
N ASN A 153 -8.60 -2.75 -0.79
CA ASN A 153 -9.86 -2.69 -0.08
C ASN A 153 -10.76 -3.85 -0.51
N ASP A 154 -11.20 -4.67 0.45
CA ASP A 154 -12.02 -5.86 0.18
C ASP A 154 -13.36 -5.52 -0.50
N ALA A 155 -13.92 -4.34 -0.26
CA ALA A 155 -15.23 -3.97 -0.77
C ALA A 155 -15.27 -3.71 -2.28
N ILE A 156 -14.12 -3.55 -2.94
CA ILE A 156 -14.00 -3.40 -4.40
C ILE A 156 -13.45 -4.65 -5.07
N GLN A 157 -13.11 -5.69 -4.30
CA GLN A 157 -12.72 -6.98 -4.85
C GLN A 157 -13.95 -7.71 -5.39
N ASN A 158 -13.79 -8.40 -6.53
CA ASN A 158 -14.87 -9.08 -7.23
C ASN A 158 -14.64 -10.60 -7.32
N GLN A 159 -13.80 -11.16 -6.44
CA GLN A 159 -13.37 -12.56 -6.49
C GLN A 159 -14.54 -13.55 -6.46
N ASP A 160 -15.52 -13.35 -5.57
CA ASP A 160 -16.70 -14.22 -5.46
C ASP A 160 -17.50 -14.34 -6.78
N TYR A 161 -17.51 -13.27 -7.58
CA TYR A 161 -18.18 -13.24 -8.88
C TYR A 161 -17.37 -13.97 -9.96
N PHE A 162 -16.05 -13.83 -9.94
CA PHE A 162 -15.15 -14.60 -10.81
C PHE A 162 -15.19 -16.09 -10.49
N ASP A 163 -15.13 -16.46 -9.21
CA ASP A 163 -15.21 -17.86 -8.75
C ASP A 163 -16.54 -18.51 -9.15
N TYR A 164 -17.64 -17.77 -9.07
CA TYR A 164 -18.94 -18.22 -9.56
C TYR A 164 -18.92 -18.47 -11.08
N LEU A 165 -18.40 -17.52 -11.86
CA LEU A 165 -18.32 -17.66 -13.32
C LEU A 165 -17.42 -18.84 -13.72
N GLU A 166 -16.28 -19.01 -13.06
CA GLU A 166 -15.37 -20.14 -13.25
C GLU A 166 -16.07 -21.46 -12.95
N SER A 167 -16.78 -21.55 -11.82
CA SER A 167 -17.54 -22.74 -11.43
C SER A 167 -18.62 -23.12 -12.45
N VAL A 168 -19.30 -22.13 -13.03
CA VAL A 168 -20.28 -22.35 -14.10
C VAL A 168 -19.60 -22.83 -15.39
N ASN A 169 -18.48 -22.21 -15.77
CA ASN A 169 -17.74 -22.58 -16.97
C ASN A 169 -17.15 -24.00 -16.86
N ALA A 170 -16.66 -24.39 -15.68
CA ALA A 170 -16.21 -25.74 -15.40
C ALA A 170 -17.35 -26.76 -15.56
N LEU A 171 -18.54 -26.47 -15.01
CA LEU A 171 -19.71 -27.34 -15.18
C LEU A 171 -20.11 -27.49 -16.66
N LYS A 172 -20.06 -26.40 -17.43
CA LYS A 172 -20.31 -26.43 -18.87
C LYS A 172 -19.27 -27.28 -19.60
N ALA A 173 -17.99 -27.14 -19.27
CA ALA A 173 -16.92 -27.93 -19.87
C ALA A 173 -17.12 -29.43 -19.61
N GLU A 174 -17.39 -29.82 -18.35
CA GLU A 174 -17.68 -31.21 -17.99
C GLU A 174 -18.89 -31.78 -18.75
N PHE A 175 -19.91 -30.95 -19.01
CA PHE A 175 -21.06 -31.34 -19.82
C PHE A 175 -20.69 -31.56 -21.29
N ASP A 176 -19.95 -30.62 -21.90
CA ASP A 176 -19.55 -30.67 -23.31
C ASP A 176 -18.59 -31.85 -23.58
N GLU A 177 -17.72 -32.17 -22.62
CA GLU A 177 -16.80 -33.33 -22.68
C GLU A 177 -17.50 -34.67 -22.40
N GLY A 178 -18.67 -34.64 -21.76
CA GLY A 178 -19.38 -35.84 -21.34
C GLY A 178 -18.66 -36.65 -20.25
N ALA A 179 -17.74 -36.03 -19.53
CA ALA A 179 -16.92 -36.68 -18.50
C ALA A 179 -17.73 -37.10 -17.26
N THR A 180 -18.80 -36.34 -16.95
CA THR A 180 -19.61 -36.53 -15.73
C THR A 180 -21.05 -36.93 -16.08
N PRO A 181 -21.66 -37.88 -15.35
CA PRO A 181 -23.06 -38.27 -15.56
C PRO A 181 -24.03 -37.08 -15.48
N CYS A 182 -24.98 -37.00 -16.41
CA CYS A 182 -25.91 -35.88 -16.54
C CYS A 182 -26.71 -35.57 -15.26
N GLN A 183 -27.09 -36.59 -14.49
CA GLN A 183 -27.82 -36.44 -13.23
C GLN A 183 -26.99 -35.68 -12.17
N GLU A 184 -25.68 -35.96 -12.09
CA GLU A 184 -24.79 -35.31 -11.13
C GLU A 184 -24.54 -33.86 -11.52
N LEU A 185 -24.30 -33.60 -12.81
CA LEU A 185 -24.18 -32.23 -13.34
C LEU A 185 -25.45 -31.41 -13.07
N PHE A 186 -26.64 -32.01 -13.24
CA PHE A 186 -27.90 -31.33 -12.97
C PHE A 186 -28.09 -31.02 -11.47
N ARG A 187 -27.65 -31.93 -10.59
CA ARG A 187 -27.64 -31.73 -9.14
C ARG A 187 -26.74 -30.56 -8.74
N ARG A 188 -25.50 -30.51 -9.28
CA ARG A 188 -24.53 -29.41 -9.07
C ARG A 188 -24.98 -28.07 -9.65
N ALA A 189 -25.74 -28.07 -10.74
CA ALA A 189 -26.27 -26.85 -11.35
C ALA A 189 -27.35 -26.14 -10.51
N THR A 190 -27.95 -26.83 -9.54
CA THR A 190 -29.01 -26.25 -8.68
C THR A 190 -28.47 -25.25 -7.65
N PRO A 191 -27.47 -25.58 -6.80
CA PRO A 191 -26.87 -24.62 -5.88
C PRO A 191 -26.20 -23.45 -6.62
N LEU A 192 -25.56 -23.68 -7.78
CA LEU A 192 -24.99 -22.61 -8.60
C LEU A 192 -26.06 -21.60 -9.06
N ARG A 193 -27.26 -22.06 -9.40
CA ARG A 193 -28.36 -21.13 -9.74
C ARG A 193 -28.77 -20.26 -8.55
N GLN A 194 -28.82 -20.85 -7.35
CA GLN A 194 -29.16 -20.12 -6.14
C GLN A 194 -28.08 -19.07 -5.83
N GLN A 195 -26.80 -19.45 -5.95
CA GLN A 195 -25.66 -18.54 -5.80
C GLN A 195 -25.71 -17.39 -6.81
N GLY A 196 -25.91 -17.68 -8.11
CA GLY A 196 -26.01 -16.63 -9.13
C GLY A 196 -27.15 -15.64 -8.87
N ASN A 197 -28.32 -16.13 -8.45
CA ASN A 197 -29.45 -15.26 -8.07
C ASN A 197 -29.15 -14.41 -6.82
N LEU A 198 -28.42 -14.96 -5.84
CA LEU A 198 -27.99 -14.21 -4.66
C LEU A 198 -26.98 -13.11 -5.03
N LEU A 199 -26.01 -13.43 -5.88
CA LEU A 199 -25.00 -12.49 -6.38
C LEU A 199 -25.61 -11.36 -7.21
N LEU A 200 -26.71 -11.62 -7.91
CA LEU A 200 -27.45 -10.62 -8.69
C LEU A 200 -28.44 -9.79 -7.84
N SER A 201 -28.63 -10.12 -6.56
CA SER A 201 -29.52 -9.33 -5.70
C SER A 201 -28.94 -7.94 -5.43
N ALA A 202 -29.81 -6.92 -5.37
CA ALA A 202 -29.39 -5.53 -5.20
C ALA A 202 -28.46 -5.31 -3.99
N ASN A 203 -28.75 -6.00 -2.87
CA ASN A 203 -27.95 -5.94 -1.65
C ASN A 203 -26.54 -6.49 -1.85
N THR A 204 -26.39 -7.61 -2.58
CA THR A 204 -25.08 -8.24 -2.80
C THR A 204 -24.26 -7.44 -3.80
N VAL A 205 -24.86 -6.99 -4.90
CA VAL A 205 -24.19 -6.16 -5.93
C VAL A 205 -23.57 -4.90 -5.33
N HIS A 206 -24.28 -4.23 -4.41
CA HIS A 206 -23.82 -2.98 -3.80
C HIS A 206 -23.13 -3.19 -2.43
N SER A 207 -22.94 -4.45 -2.01
CA SER A 207 -22.34 -4.76 -0.72
C SER A 207 -20.97 -4.10 -0.59
N GLY A 208 -20.76 -3.41 0.55
CA GLY A 208 -19.50 -2.76 0.89
C GLY A 208 -19.23 -1.40 0.22
N LEU A 209 -19.98 -1.00 -0.82
CA LEU A 209 -19.64 0.20 -1.60
C LEU A 209 -19.77 1.52 -0.82
N GLU A 210 -20.78 1.65 0.04
CA GLU A 210 -20.92 2.82 0.92
C GLU A 210 -19.78 2.90 1.94
N ALA A 211 -19.38 1.76 2.50
CA ALA A 211 -18.23 1.70 3.41
C ALA A 211 -16.93 2.05 2.68
N PHE A 212 -16.76 1.54 1.46
CA PHE A 212 -15.65 1.89 0.58
C PHE A 212 -15.62 3.38 0.29
N GLU A 213 -16.73 3.99 -0.14
CA GLU A 213 -16.79 5.42 -0.46
C GLU A 213 -16.32 6.28 0.72
N ASN A 214 -16.82 5.98 1.92
CA ASN A 214 -16.44 6.70 3.13
C ASN A 214 -14.94 6.54 3.47
N GLN A 215 -14.42 5.31 3.42
CA GLN A 215 -13.01 5.02 3.69
C GLN A 215 -12.09 5.61 2.62
N PHE A 216 -12.51 5.54 1.35
CA PHE A 216 -11.80 6.09 0.21
C PHE A 216 -11.74 7.61 0.27
N ASN A 217 -12.85 8.29 0.56
CA ASN A 217 -12.89 9.75 0.70
C ASN A 217 -11.96 10.24 1.84
N ALA A 218 -11.93 9.52 2.96
CA ALA A 218 -11.02 9.84 4.06
C ALA A 218 -9.54 9.61 3.67
N SER A 219 -9.24 8.46 3.06
CA SER A 219 -7.87 8.07 2.69
C SER A 219 -7.31 8.91 1.55
N SER A 220 -8.12 9.18 0.53
CA SER A 220 -7.76 10.03 -0.62
C SER A 220 -7.48 11.46 -0.18
N LYS A 221 -8.32 12.04 0.68
CA LYS A 221 -8.05 13.37 1.26
C LYS A 221 -6.72 13.38 2.00
N ARG A 222 -6.51 12.42 2.90
CA ARG A 222 -5.26 12.32 3.67
C ARG A 222 -4.04 12.15 2.79
N LEU A 223 -4.13 11.37 1.71
CA LEU A 223 -3.04 11.17 0.76
C LEU A 223 -2.70 12.44 -0.01
N LYS A 224 -3.71 13.14 -0.52
CA LYS A 224 -3.54 14.43 -1.21
C LYS A 224 -2.91 15.48 -0.28
N ASP A 225 -3.42 15.58 0.94
CA ASP A 225 -2.86 16.49 1.96
C ASP A 225 -1.40 16.13 2.28
N LEU A 226 -1.07 14.84 2.36
CA LEU A 226 0.29 14.37 2.64
C LEU A 226 1.28 14.63 1.49
N ILE A 227 0.83 14.52 0.24
CA ILE A 227 1.63 14.86 -0.95
C ILE A 227 2.02 16.33 -0.90
N ILE A 228 1.05 17.23 -0.72
CA ILE A 228 1.27 18.68 -0.65
C ILE A 228 2.10 19.05 0.58
N TYR A 229 1.84 18.40 1.72
CA TYR A 229 2.63 18.58 2.92
C TYR A 229 4.11 18.25 2.68
N GLY A 230 4.41 17.12 2.04
CA GLY A 230 5.79 16.70 1.80
C GLY A 230 6.54 17.62 0.85
N GLU A 231 5.88 18.15 -0.19
CA GLU A 231 6.44 19.21 -1.06
C GLU A 231 6.82 20.43 -0.22
N ASN A 232 5.85 21.02 0.51
CA ASN A 232 6.08 22.19 1.35
C ASN A 232 7.13 21.96 2.44
N TYR A 233 7.17 20.76 3.01
CA TYR A 233 8.13 20.40 4.05
C TYR A 233 9.55 20.35 3.50
N LEU A 234 9.76 19.76 2.31
CA LEU A 234 11.06 19.79 1.62
C LEU A 234 11.51 21.22 1.31
N GLU A 235 10.62 22.09 0.82
CA GLU A 235 10.93 23.51 0.59
C GLU A 235 11.37 24.19 1.89
N LYS A 236 10.65 23.95 2.99
CA LYS A 236 10.94 24.51 4.31
C LYS A 236 12.32 24.08 4.82
N ILE A 237 12.60 22.77 4.86
CA ILE A 237 13.87 22.26 5.43
C ILE A 237 15.08 22.55 4.54
N TYR A 238 14.86 22.87 3.26
CA TYR A 238 15.89 23.43 2.38
C TYR A 238 16.35 24.82 2.86
N VAL A 239 15.42 25.62 3.41
CA VAL A 239 15.68 26.98 3.91
C VAL A 239 16.14 26.98 5.37
N ASP A 240 15.57 26.12 6.22
CA ASP A 240 15.85 26.08 7.67
C ASP A 240 17.32 25.74 7.99
N PHE A 241 18.01 25.06 7.08
CA PHE A 241 19.44 24.73 7.19
C PHE A 241 20.24 25.38 6.05
N PRO A 242 20.45 26.71 6.09
CA PRO A 242 21.16 27.42 5.02
C PRO A 242 22.65 27.05 4.99
N ASN A 243 23.25 27.03 3.81
CA ASN A 243 24.70 26.88 3.68
C ASN A 243 25.40 28.10 4.28
N ASP A 244 26.50 27.88 5.01
CA ASP A 244 27.34 28.97 5.50
C ASP A 244 27.99 29.69 4.31
N ALA A 245 27.40 30.82 3.92
CA ALA A 245 27.55 31.47 2.62
C ALA A 245 28.92 32.10 2.32
N LYS A 246 29.95 31.89 3.16
CA LYS A 246 31.29 32.45 2.94
C LYS A 246 32.22 31.57 2.11
N MET A 247 31.94 30.28 1.95
CA MET A 247 32.79 29.35 1.18
C MET A 247 31.97 28.37 0.31
N TRP A 248 30.98 28.88 -0.42
CA TRP A 248 30.12 28.10 -1.32
C TRP A 248 30.86 27.42 -2.48
N LEU A 249 32.07 27.87 -2.81
CA LEU A 249 32.96 27.26 -3.80
C LEU A 249 33.81 26.11 -3.24
N ILE A 250 33.89 25.96 -1.90
CA ILE A 250 34.91 25.12 -1.24
C ILE A 250 34.27 24.12 -0.24
N HIS A 251 33.04 24.35 0.23
CA HIS A 251 32.37 23.47 1.21
C HIS A 251 31.19 22.74 0.57
N SER A 252 31.04 21.44 0.87
CA SER A 252 30.08 20.57 0.19
C SER A 252 28.63 21.00 0.45
N ARG A 253 27.86 21.20 -0.62
CA ARG A 253 26.42 21.57 -0.66
C ARG A 253 25.52 20.41 -0.24
N SER A 254 26.05 19.56 0.60
CA SER A 254 25.72 18.16 0.57
C SER A 254 24.37 17.86 1.22
N TRP A 255 23.90 18.71 2.15
CA TRP A 255 22.52 18.68 2.64
C TRP A 255 21.51 19.04 1.55
N HIS A 256 21.71 20.16 0.84
CA HIS A 256 20.84 20.58 -0.25
C HIS A 256 20.87 19.62 -1.43
N GLU A 257 22.02 18.98 -1.70
CA GLU A 257 22.14 17.88 -2.67
C GLU A 257 21.31 16.68 -2.25
N LEU A 258 21.40 16.25 -0.98
CA LEU A 258 20.54 15.18 -0.46
C LEU A 258 19.05 15.55 -0.61
N LEU A 259 18.64 16.75 -0.21
CA LEU A 259 17.24 17.18 -0.32
C LEU A 259 16.76 17.26 -1.78
N ALA A 260 17.59 17.77 -2.68
CA ALA A 260 17.27 17.87 -4.09
C ALA A 260 17.17 16.49 -4.76
N ASP A 261 17.99 15.54 -4.30
CA ASP A 261 17.97 14.14 -4.73
C ASP A 261 16.74 13.41 -4.17
N LEU A 262 16.42 13.56 -2.87
CA LEU A 262 15.18 13.05 -2.28
C LEU A 262 13.94 13.62 -2.98
N ALA A 263 13.94 14.91 -3.31
CA ALA A 263 12.87 15.56 -4.07
C ALA A 263 12.68 14.93 -5.46
N ASP A 264 13.77 14.66 -6.19
CA ASP A 264 13.70 14.01 -7.51
C ASP A 264 13.17 12.58 -7.43
N HIS A 265 13.44 11.88 -6.33
CA HIS A 265 12.95 10.53 -6.09
C HIS A 265 11.46 10.51 -5.70
N ILE A 266 11.05 11.37 -4.77
CA ILE A 266 9.68 11.39 -4.22
C ILE A 266 8.69 12.07 -5.18
N TYR A 267 9.14 13.13 -5.87
CA TYR A 267 8.32 13.96 -6.75
C TYR A 267 9.03 14.16 -8.12
N PRO A 268 9.12 13.10 -8.94
CA PRO A 268 9.90 13.14 -10.17
C PRO A 268 9.41 14.22 -11.15
N LYS A 269 10.36 14.95 -11.75
CA LYS A 269 10.12 16.01 -12.75
C LYS A 269 9.28 17.20 -12.25
N SER A 270 9.10 17.33 -10.94
CA SER A 270 8.33 18.43 -10.33
C SER A 270 9.23 19.55 -9.82
N LYS A 271 10.49 19.24 -9.50
CA LYS A 271 11.44 20.17 -8.89
C LYS A 271 11.76 21.35 -9.82
N ILE A 272 11.72 22.55 -9.25
CA ILE A 272 12.15 23.81 -9.85
C ILE A 272 13.30 24.35 -9.00
N ILE A 273 14.51 24.41 -9.57
CA ILE A 273 15.68 25.02 -8.93
C ILE A 273 15.99 26.34 -9.65
N SER A 274 16.02 27.44 -8.89
CA SER A 274 16.54 28.72 -9.39
C SER A 274 18.05 28.73 -9.29
N TRP A 275 18.74 28.75 -10.45
CA TRP A 275 20.20 28.83 -10.51
C TRP A 275 20.75 30.21 -10.08
N PHE A 276 19.95 31.27 -10.21
CA PHE A 276 20.36 32.64 -9.88
C PHE A 276 20.23 32.98 -8.39
N THR A 277 19.43 32.19 -7.68
CA THR A 277 19.20 32.27 -6.24
C THR A 277 19.18 30.85 -5.71
N GLU A 278 20.35 30.23 -5.56
CA GLU A 278 20.56 28.82 -5.13
C GLU A 278 20.01 28.47 -3.72
N SER A 279 19.12 29.30 -3.18
CA SER A 279 18.55 29.26 -1.84
C SER A 279 17.09 28.79 -1.81
N LYS A 280 16.51 28.33 -2.93
CA LYS A 280 15.12 27.84 -2.96
C LYS A 280 14.97 26.54 -3.76
N LEU A 281 14.46 25.52 -3.07
CA LEU A 281 13.78 24.38 -3.66
C LEU A 281 12.30 24.76 -3.82
N ALA A 282 11.73 24.48 -4.99
CA ALA A 282 10.30 24.69 -5.25
C ALA A 282 9.73 23.53 -6.06
N PHE A 283 8.41 23.33 -6.00
CA PHE A 283 7.72 22.27 -6.73
C PHE A 283 6.68 22.81 -7.72
N SER A 284 6.69 22.25 -8.93
CA SER A 284 5.61 22.43 -9.91
C SER A 284 4.38 21.65 -9.45
N LYS A 285 3.24 22.33 -9.40
CA LYS A 285 1.94 21.72 -9.08
C LYS A 285 1.47 20.67 -10.08
N SER A 286 2.11 20.56 -11.25
CA SER A 286 1.68 19.63 -12.29
C SER A 286 1.76 18.17 -11.86
N HIS A 287 2.76 17.81 -11.04
CA HIS A 287 2.93 16.44 -10.57
C HIS A 287 1.90 16.07 -9.50
N SER A 288 1.77 16.88 -8.45
CA SER A 288 0.75 16.68 -7.40
C SER A 288 -0.67 16.71 -7.97
N GLN A 289 -0.97 17.61 -8.91
CA GLN A 289 -2.27 17.62 -9.60
C GLN A 289 -2.53 16.34 -10.40
N MET A 290 -1.50 15.80 -11.07
CA MET A 290 -1.61 14.54 -11.80
C MET A 290 -1.92 13.38 -10.83
N LEU A 291 -1.21 13.28 -9.70
CA LEU A 291 -1.50 12.26 -8.68
C LEU A 291 -2.91 12.41 -8.09
N HIS A 292 -3.35 13.65 -7.85
CA HIS A 292 -4.70 13.91 -7.35
C HIS A 292 -5.78 13.43 -8.32
N ASN A 293 -5.59 13.70 -9.61
CA ASN A 293 -6.51 13.26 -10.67
C ASN A 293 -6.52 11.72 -10.80
N GLU A 294 -5.35 11.06 -10.71
CA GLU A 294 -5.27 9.59 -10.70
C GLU A 294 -6.07 8.98 -9.54
N ILE A 295 -5.95 9.57 -8.34
CA ILE A 295 -6.70 9.14 -7.15
C ILE A 295 -8.21 9.34 -7.37
N ASP A 296 -8.64 10.52 -7.82
CA ASP A 296 -10.06 10.82 -8.05
C ASP A 296 -10.69 9.90 -9.10
N GLU A 297 -9.98 9.65 -10.19
CA GLU A 297 -10.45 8.76 -11.25
C GLU A 297 -10.59 7.31 -10.77
N PHE A 298 -9.65 6.83 -9.93
CA PHE A 298 -9.75 5.50 -9.35
C PHE A 298 -10.99 5.36 -8.46
N GLY A 299 -11.22 6.28 -7.53
CA GLY A 299 -12.38 6.22 -6.63
C GLY A 299 -13.70 6.25 -7.39
N LYS A 300 -13.81 7.16 -8.37
CA LYS A 300 -14.97 7.26 -9.25
C LYS A 300 -15.19 5.97 -10.04
N THR A 301 -14.14 5.44 -10.68
CA THR A 301 -14.22 4.21 -11.49
C THR A 301 -14.62 3.02 -10.65
N MET A 302 -14.08 2.86 -9.44
CA MET A 302 -14.45 1.74 -8.56
C MET A 302 -15.92 1.80 -8.14
N LEU A 303 -16.45 2.99 -7.82
CA LEU A 303 -17.85 3.16 -7.43
C LEU A 303 -18.82 2.96 -8.60
N GLU A 304 -18.47 3.45 -9.78
CA GLU A 304 -19.33 3.37 -10.98
C GLU A 304 -19.28 2.00 -11.64
N GLU A 305 -18.08 1.41 -11.79
CA GLU A 305 -17.89 0.21 -12.62
C GLU A 305 -17.97 -1.11 -11.83
N SER A 306 -17.73 -1.11 -10.51
CA SER A 306 -17.81 -2.36 -9.72
C SER A 306 -19.21 -2.98 -9.70
N PRO A 307 -20.31 -2.22 -9.46
CA PRO A 307 -21.66 -2.77 -9.58
C PRO A 307 -21.94 -3.36 -10.96
N GLU A 308 -21.56 -2.64 -12.02
CA GLU A 308 -21.80 -3.03 -13.40
C GLU A 308 -21.03 -4.30 -13.77
N LEU A 309 -19.76 -4.41 -13.34
CA LEU A 309 -18.98 -5.63 -13.51
C LEU A 309 -19.60 -6.81 -12.76
N ARG A 310 -20.02 -6.62 -11.51
CA ARG A 310 -20.69 -7.64 -10.69
C ARG A 310 -21.95 -8.17 -11.36
N ILE A 311 -22.79 -7.26 -11.87
CA ILE A 311 -23.99 -7.60 -12.64
C ILE A 311 -23.61 -8.40 -13.88
N ALA A 312 -22.68 -7.89 -14.70
CA ALA A 312 -22.27 -8.54 -15.94
C ALA A 312 -21.69 -9.95 -15.72
N LEU A 313 -20.89 -10.15 -14.66
CA LEU A 313 -20.36 -11.47 -14.29
C LEU A 313 -21.47 -12.44 -13.87
N ALA A 314 -22.38 -11.99 -13.00
CA ALA A 314 -23.50 -12.80 -12.52
C ALA A 314 -24.47 -13.17 -13.65
N GLU A 315 -24.82 -12.22 -14.53
CA GLU A 315 -25.67 -12.44 -15.70
C GLU A 315 -25.03 -13.41 -16.70
N SER A 316 -23.73 -13.24 -16.98
CA SER A 316 -22.96 -14.14 -17.86
C SER A 316 -22.97 -15.57 -17.32
N GLY A 317 -22.70 -15.74 -16.01
CA GLY A 317 -22.76 -17.03 -15.34
C GLY A 317 -24.16 -17.63 -15.35
N LEU A 318 -25.20 -16.88 -14.99
CA LEU A 318 -26.59 -17.37 -15.01
C LEU A 318 -27.05 -17.77 -16.42
N THR A 319 -26.70 -17.00 -17.44
CA THR A 319 -27.02 -17.30 -18.84
C THR A 319 -26.35 -18.60 -19.28
N THR A 320 -25.05 -18.74 -18.99
CA THR A 320 -24.27 -19.94 -19.31
C THR A 320 -24.81 -21.17 -18.59
N LEU A 321 -25.13 -21.03 -17.30
CA LEU A 321 -25.72 -22.08 -16.49
C LEU A 321 -27.09 -22.51 -17.02
N GLN A 322 -27.97 -21.56 -17.34
CA GLN A 322 -29.31 -21.84 -17.84
C GLN A 322 -29.26 -22.57 -19.19
N ASN A 323 -28.42 -22.11 -20.11
CA ASN A 323 -28.19 -22.77 -21.40
C ASN A 323 -27.70 -24.21 -21.20
N THR A 324 -26.75 -24.42 -20.29
CA THR A 324 -26.21 -25.74 -19.95
C THR A 324 -27.28 -26.65 -19.33
N ARG A 325 -28.10 -26.12 -18.42
CA ARG A 325 -29.21 -26.87 -17.80
C ARG A 325 -30.28 -27.30 -18.81
N VAL A 326 -30.60 -26.47 -19.79
CA VAL A 326 -31.52 -26.84 -20.87
C VAL A 326 -30.94 -27.98 -21.70
N LYS A 327 -29.66 -27.91 -22.08
CA LYS A 327 -28.97 -28.99 -22.81
C LYS A 327 -28.88 -30.28 -21.99
N LEU A 328 -28.57 -30.20 -20.69
CA LEU A 328 -28.58 -31.34 -19.77
C LEU A 328 -29.94 -32.02 -19.75
N ARG A 329 -31.03 -31.25 -19.62
CA ARG A 329 -32.40 -31.79 -19.65
C ARG A 329 -32.73 -32.48 -20.97
N ALA A 330 -32.33 -31.88 -22.09
CA ALA A 330 -32.52 -32.47 -23.40
C ALA A 330 -31.77 -33.81 -23.53
N LYS A 331 -30.50 -33.87 -23.07
CA LYS A 331 -29.70 -35.09 -23.07
C LYS A 331 -30.29 -36.18 -22.16
N MET A 332 -30.69 -35.83 -20.94
CA MET A 332 -31.35 -36.78 -20.03
C MET A 332 -32.67 -37.31 -20.59
N ALA A 333 -33.48 -36.47 -21.23
CA ALA A 333 -34.72 -36.89 -21.89
C ALA A 333 -34.44 -37.85 -23.05
N HIS A 334 -33.40 -37.59 -23.85
CA HIS A 334 -32.95 -38.49 -24.91
C HIS A 334 -32.50 -39.85 -24.37
N GLU A 335 -31.75 -39.84 -23.26
CA GLU A 335 -31.25 -41.04 -22.57
C GLU A 335 -32.30 -41.72 -21.68
N LYS A 336 -33.54 -41.21 -21.63
CA LYS A 336 -34.65 -41.67 -20.78
C LYS A 336 -34.28 -41.75 -19.29
N LEU A 337 -33.38 -40.88 -18.85
CA LEU A 337 -32.99 -40.75 -17.44
C LEU A 337 -34.05 -39.92 -16.71
N SER A 338 -34.65 -40.50 -15.67
CA SER A 338 -35.57 -39.76 -14.80
C SER A 338 -34.79 -39.07 -13.69
N ILE A 339 -35.11 -37.79 -13.44
CA ILE A 339 -34.67 -37.10 -12.23
C ILE A 339 -35.84 -37.14 -11.27
N SER A 340 -35.71 -37.95 -10.23
CA SER A 340 -36.57 -37.83 -9.05
C SER A 340 -36.22 -36.50 -8.37
N GLU A 341 -36.93 -35.42 -8.71
CA GLU A 341 -37.03 -34.25 -7.83
C GLU A 341 -37.83 -34.71 -6.60
N ALA A 342 -37.13 -35.21 -5.57
CA ALA A 342 -37.77 -35.62 -4.33
C ALA A 342 -38.49 -34.42 -3.67
N PRO A 343 -39.61 -34.65 -2.95
CA PRO A 343 -40.56 -33.61 -2.58
C PRO A 343 -40.01 -32.61 -1.55
N LYS A 344 -40.61 -31.41 -1.56
CA LYS A 344 -40.45 -30.36 -0.54
C LYS A 344 -40.74 -30.91 0.87
N SER A 345 -39.75 -30.89 1.76
CA SER A 345 -39.94 -30.87 3.22
C SER A 345 -39.12 -29.69 3.78
N THR A 346 -39.74 -28.54 4.04
CA THR A 346 -40.14 -28.06 5.38
C THR A 346 -39.02 -27.96 6.41
N PHE A 347 -38.70 -26.71 6.74
CA PHE A 347 -38.36 -26.17 8.07
C PHE A 347 -36.99 -26.50 8.71
N PHE A 348 -36.20 -25.41 8.82
CA PHE A 348 -35.07 -25.14 9.72
C PHE A 348 -34.00 -26.22 9.90
N GLN A 349 -32.90 -26.08 9.17
CA GLN A 349 -31.59 -26.50 9.68
C GLN A 349 -30.58 -25.37 9.50
N ASN A 350 -30.06 -24.97 10.67
CA ASN A 350 -29.06 -23.97 10.99
C ASN A 350 -28.11 -23.57 9.85
N HIS A 351 -28.01 -22.26 9.62
CA HIS A 351 -26.83 -21.65 9.04
C HIS A 351 -25.66 -21.82 10.01
N SER A 352 -25.02 -22.99 10.00
CA SER A 352 -23.61 -23.05 10.36
C SER A 352 -22.84 -22.40 9.21
N HIS A 353 -22.70 -21.08 9.29
CA HIS A 353 -21.63 -20.36 8.62
C HIS A 353 -20.30 -20.95 9.12
N ALA A 354 -19.86 -22.03 8.51
CA ALA A 354 -18.44 -22.30 8.41
C ALA A 354 -17.93 -21.36 7.32
N SER A 355 -17.77 -20.09 7.71
CA SER A 355 -16.90 -19.15 7.01
C SER A 355 -15.50 -19.77 7.05
N ASN A 356 -15.18 -20.58 6.05
CA ASN A 356 -13.80 -20.73 5.62
C ASN A 356 -13.40 -19.44 4.88
N ASN A 357 -13.53 -18.30 5.57
CA ASN A 357 -12.68 -17.15 5.36
C ASN A 357 -11.34 -17.56 5.95
N PHE A 358 -10.58 -18.33 5.18
CA PHE A 358 -9.18 -18.50 5.49
C PHE A 358 -8.59 -17.10 5.40
N TYR A 359 -8.17 -16.58 6.57
CA TYR A 359 -7.54 -15.29 6.77
C TYR A 359 -6.50 -15.02 5.67
N ARG A 360 -6.90 -14.24 4.68
CA ARG A 360 -6.00 -13.48 3.81
C ARG A 360 -6.03 -12.00 4.22
N SER A 361 -6.20 -11.74 5.52
CA SER A 361 -6.16 -10.40 6.10
C SER A 361 -4.71 -9.98 6.31
N GLY A 362 -4.23 -8.97 5.60
CA GLY A 362 -3.04 -8.17 5.94
C GLY A 362 -1.67 -8.86 5.95
N THR A 363 -1.56 -10.12 6.36
CA THR A 363 -0.30 -10.85 6.57
C THR A 363 0.38 -11.26 5.27
N GLU A 364 -0.39 -11.57 4.21
CA GLU A 364 0.18 -11.81 2.89
C GLU A 364 0.63 -10.53 2.18
N ALA A 365 -0.05 -9.41 2.45
CA ALA A 365 0.37 -8.12 1.97
C ALA A 365 1.60 -7.56 2.70
N LEU A 366 1.73 -7.82 4.00
CA LEU A 366 2.94 -7.49 4.76
C LEU A 366 4.14 -8.34 4.34
N ARG A 367 3.92 -9.56 3.79
CA ARG A 367 4.97 -10.33 3.12
C ARG A 367 5.43 -9.73 1.79
N SER A 368 4.59 -8.95 1.10
CA SER A 368 4.97 -8.26 -0.15
C SER A 368 5.87 -7.02 0.06
N PHE A 369 6.16 -6.68 1.33
CA PHE A 369 7.19 -5.72 1.74
C PHE A 369 8.57 -6.38 1.95
N ALA A 370 8.66 -7.71 1.98
CA ALA A 370 9.95 -8.40 1.97
C ALA A 370 10.52 -8.43 0.53
N PRO A 371 11.81 -8.12 0.32
CA PRO A 371 12.41 -8.24 -0.99
C PRO A 371 12.29 -9.69 -1.44
N LEU A 372 11.76 -9.89 -2.66
CA LEU A 372 12.00 -11.11 -3.43
C LEU A 372 13.52 -11.24 -3.61
N LEU A 373 14.17 -11.90 -2.65
CA LEU A 373 15.55 -12.35 -2.81
C LEU A 373 15.59 -13.38 -3.94
N PRO A 374 16.64 -13.39 -4.77
CA PRO A 374 16.85 -14.45 -5.75
C PRO A 374 16.88 -15.78 -4.99
N ILE A 375 16.16 -16.77 -5.51
CA ILE A 375 16.14 -18.14 -4.99
C ILE A 375 17.59 -18.65 -4.95
N GLY A 376 18.21 -18.55 -3.78
CA GLY A 376 19.50 -19.12 -3.44
C GLY A 376 19.27 -20.14 -2.34
N ASN A 377 19.24 -21.42 -2.74
CA ASN A 377 19.25 -22.64 -1.93
C ASN A 377 18.90 -22.51 -0.44
N LEU A 378 17.64 -22.82 -0.13
CA LEU A 378 17.15 -23.22 1.18
C LEU A 378 18.06 -24.31 1.77
N SER A 379 18.70 -24.00 2.89
CA SER A 379 19.01 -24.99 3.92
C SER A 379 17.98 -24.80 5.04
N ASN A 380 17.35 -25.91 5.42
CA ASN A 380 16.33 -26.00 6.46
C ASN A 380 16.79 -25.37 7.77
N ASP A 381 16.02 -24.44 8.34
CA ASP A 381 15.46 -24.63 9.68
C ASP A 381 14.45 -23.54 10.09
N LYS A 382 13.27 -24.03 10.52
CA LYS A 382 12.32 -23.52 11.53
C LYS A 382 11.88 -22.04 11.50
N SER A 383 10.65 -21.83 11.05
CA SER A 383 9.83 -20.65 11.37
C SER A 383 9.21 -20.75 12.77
N PRO A 384 9.24 -19.69 13.61
CA PRO A 384 8.29 -19.52 14.71
C PRO A 384 7.08 -18.70 14.24
N GLY A 385 5.88 -19.11 14.67
CA GLY A 385 4.61 -18.51 14.30
C GLY A 385 4.28 -17.22 15.06
N CYS A 386 3.58 -16.31 14.38
CA CYS A 386 2.91 -15.16 14.99
C CYS A 386 1.68 -15.62 15.78
N SER A 387 1.54 -15.10 17.00
CA SER A 387 0.37 -15.26 17.87
C SER A 387 -0.62 -14.12 17.67
#